data_AF-Q18865-F1
#
_entry.id   AF-Q18865-F1
#
_cell.length_a   1.000
_cell.length_b   1.000
_cell.length_c   1.000
_cell.angle_alpha   90.00
_cell.angle_beta   90.00
_cell.angle_gamma   90.00
#
_symmetry.space_group_name_H-M   'P 1'
#
loop_
_entity.id
_entity.type
_entity.pdbx_description
1 polymer ?
#
loop_
_entity_poly.entity_id
_entity_poly.type
_entity_poly.pdbx_seq_one_letter_code
_entity_poly.pdbx_strand_id
1 'polypeptide(L)'
;MTDKDLLHQKYYHGLLPREDIQEMLNKPGQFLLRTSEPVKGEKRQFVLSVVGEKNTSANHFVVREADHKVYVDKIGFPTIIELVNHYVSTKESFSTKDGTVKVVLKHAVERQKWELYHEDVELTKKLGEGAFGEVWKGKLLKILDANHQPVLVAVKTAKLESMTKEQIKEIMREARLMRNLDHINVVKFFGVAAGTEPLYVIMELADGGALDSALGKLHFPMIKKYELIYQAANGLAYIHEKNLMHRDVAARNCLYGGGQVKIADFGLSREGADYTMDLKKKVPIRWLPPETIRSGLYTPKTDVFAFGVMAWEITEDGKEPYPGFKVIEVAMKVLQGYRMPFSPEVNKEFAEFILTKCWPEKYEDRLPMKDICKWMKSSVKAQGGDTGPGGMMSKFGKKIKRSNSRESKSKSSTMTAAHGHDQGAMTAIEK
;
A
#
# COMPACT_ATOMS: atom_id res chain seq x y z
N MET A 1 29.93 1.39 -1.89
CA MET A 1 29.71 2.40 -0.83
C MET A 1 28.25 2.86 -0.88
N THR A 2 27.38 2.44 0.04
CA THR A 2 26.14 3.20 0.29
C THR A 2 26.53 4.29 1.26
N ASP A 3 26.75 5.49 0.73
CA ASP A 3 26.92 6.67 1.56
C ASP A 3 25.69 6.78 2.48
N LYS A 4 25.89 6.77 3.81
CA LYS A 4 24.80 6.90 4.78
C LYS A 4 24.04 8.21 4.58
N ASP A 5 24.72 9.22 4.02
CA ASP A 5 24.12 10.51 3.71
C ASP A 5 23.20 10.43 2.50
N LEU A 6 23.38 9.44 1.62
CA LEU A 6 22.50 9.21 0.46
C LEU A 6 21.08 8.83 0.88
N LEU A 7 20.95 8.06 1.97
CA LEU A 7 19.65 7.63 2.49
C LEU A 7 18.76 8.82 2.89
N HIS A 8 19.39 9.93 3.29
CA HIS A 8 18.74 11.16 3.73
C HIS A 8 18.59 12.22 2.63
N GLN A 9 19.11 11.95 1.43
CA GLN A 9 18.91 12.86 0.30
C GLN A 9 17.45 12.86 -0.12
N LYS A 10 16.88 14.06 -0.24
CA LYS A 10 15.45 14.21 -0.58
C LYS A 10 15.07 13.63 -1.93
N TYR A 11 16.02 13.57 -2.86
CA TYR A 11 15.86 12.99 -4.20
C TYR A 11 16.10 11.48 -4.24
N TYR A 12 16.43 10.82 -3.13
CA TYR A 12 16.62 9.38 -3.07
C TYR A 12 15.34 8.70 -2.57
N HIS A 13 14.82 7.75 -3.36
CA HIS A 13 13.52 7.09 -3.10
C HIS A 13 13.66 5.62 -2.65
N GLY A 14 14.84 5.01 -2.80
CA GLY A 14 15.00 3.57 -2.56
C GLY A 14 14.44 2.72 -3.69
N LEU A 15 13.74 1.63 -3.39
CA LEU A 15 13.02 0.85 -4.42
C LEU A 15 11.78 1.60 -4.88
N LEU A 16 11.76 2.00 -6.16
CA LEU A 16 10.64 2.68 -6.79
C LEU A 16 10.38 2.10 -8.19
N PRO A 17 9.30 1.33 -8.40
CA PRO A 17 8.90 0.78 -9.69
C PRO A 17 8.67 1.85 -10.77
N ARG A 18 8.81 1.47 -12.03
CA ARG A 18 8.70 2.41 -13.16
C ARG A 18 7.33 3.07 -13.28
N GLU A 19 6.27 2.35 -12.94
CA GLU A 19 4.91 2.88 -13.04
C GLU A 19 4.68 4.01 -12.01
N ASP A 20 5.28 3.91 -10.82
CA ASP A 20 5.23 5.01 -9.82
C ASP A 20 6.02 6.24 -10.29
N ILE A 21 7.14 6.02 -11.00
CA ILE A 21 7.96 7.11 -11.53
C ILE A 21 7.21 7.93 -12.57
N GLN A 22 6.39 7.30 -13.41
CA GLN A 22 5.62 8.00 -14.45
C GLN A 22 4.62 8.99 -13.86
N GLU A 23 4.06 8.70 -12.67
CA GLU A 23 3.18 9.64 -11.95
C GLU A 23 3.95 10.81 -11.33
N MET A 24 5.24 10.61 -11.03
CA MET A 24 6.08 11.57 -10.29
C MET A 24 6.93 12.49 -11.19
N LEU A 25 7.45 11.96 -12.29
CA LEU A 25 8.34 12.66 -13.23
C LEU A 25 7.58 13.05 -14.49
N ASN A 26 7.13 14.31 -14.56
CA ASN A 26 6.26 14.80 -15.65
C ASN A 26 6.74 16.10 -16.32
N LYS A 27 7.85 16.70 -15.88
CA LYS A 27 8.43 17.91 -16.49
C LYS A 27 9.91 17.74 -16.82
N PRO A 28 10.40 18.31 -17.94
CA PRO A 28 11.82 18.31 -18.29
C PRO A 28 12.74 18.75 -17.15
N GLY A 29 13.82 17.98 -16.95
CA GLY A 29 14.83 18.22 -15.93
C GLY A 29 14.38 17.89 -14.49
N GLN A 30 13.16 17.42 -14.28
CA GLN A 30 12.82 16.72 -13.04
C GLN A 30 13.60 15.42 -12.96
N PHE A 31 14.10 15.12 -11.77
CA PHE A 31 14.89 13.91 -11.53
C PHE A 31 14.65 13.31 -10.16
N LEU A 32 14.92 12.02 -10.05
CA LEU A 32 15.03 11.30 -8.80
C LEU A 32 16.06 10.18 -8.91
N LEU A 33 16.59 9.76 -7.76
CA LEU A 33 17.49 8.64 -7.60
C LEU A 33 16.75 7.47 -6.93
N ARG A 34 16.96 6.27 -7.44
CA ARG A 34 16.37 5.04 -6.89
C ARG A 34 17.32 3.86 -7.02
N THR A 35 16.92 2.73 -6.50
CA THR A 35 17.56 1.43 -6.75
C THR A 35 16.82 0.68 -7.86
N SER A 36 17.54 -0.20 -8.55
CA SER A 36 16.97 -1.16 -9.48
C SER A 36 16.07 -2.17 -8.76
N GLU A 37 15.19 -2.83 -9.52
CA GLU A 37 14.56 -4.06 -9.02
C GLU A 37 15.68 -5.09 -8.72
N PRO A 38 15.56 -5.87 -7.63
CA PRO A 38 16.51 -6.92 -7.32
C PRO A 38 16.57 -7.97 -8.42
N VAL A 39 17.80 -8.40 -8.74
CA VAL A 39 18.08 -9.55 -9.60
C VAL A 39 18.87 -10.53 -8.76
N LYS A 40 18.44 -11.79 -8.72
CA LYS A 40 19.04 -12.81 -7.86
C LYS A 40 20.54 -12.96 -8.18
N GLY A 41 21.39 -12.78 -7.17
CA GLY A 41 22.85 -12.89 -7.30
C GLY A 41 23.56 -11.62 -7.77
N GLU A 42 22.83 -10.53 -8.04
CA GLU A 42 23.41 -9.26 -8.45
C GLU A 42 23.24 -8.18 -7.37
N LYS A 43 24.25 -7.31 -7.25
CA LYS A 43 24.17 -6.13 -6.38
C LYS A 43 23.16 -5.15 -6.97
N ARG A 44 22.29 -4.58 -6.13
CA ARG A 44 21.37 -3.51 -6.53
C ARG A 44 22.14 -2.35 -7.17
N GLN A 45 21.65 -1.90 -8.32
CA GLN A 45 22.22 -0.77 -9.02
C GLN A 45 21.46 0.51 -8.65
N PHE A 46 22.17 1.62 -8.54
CA PHE A 46 21.53 2.93 -8.46
C PHE A 46 21.12 3.37 -9.86
N VAL A 47 19.94 3.99 -9.96
CA VAL A 47 19.38 4.47 -11.22
C VAL A 47 18.93 5.91 -11.02
N LEU A 48 19.55 6.82 -11.77
CA LEU A 48 19.14 8.21 -11.87
C LEU A 48 18.06 8.32 -12.97
N SER A 49 16.84 8.63 -12.58
CA SER A 49 15.71 8.77 -13.50
C SER A 49 15.44 10.25 -13.77
N VAL A 50 15.40 10.66 -15.04
CA VAL A 50 15.34 12.07 -15.48
C VAL A 50 14.44 12.23 -16.70
N VAL A 51 13.59 13.26 -16.71
CA VAL A 51 12.84 13.65 -17.91
C VAL A 51 13.71 14.50 -18.84
N GLY A 52 13.87 14.07 -20.08
CA GLY A 52 14.62 14.83 -21.11
C GLY A 52 13.82 16.00 -21.68
N GLU A 53 14.49 16.93 -22.35
CA GLU A 53 13.84 18.17 -22.84
C GLU A 53 12.78 17.94 -23.92
N LYS A 54 12.93 16.88 -24.72
CA LYS A 54 12.00 16.50 -25.79
C LYS A 54 11.19 15.23 -25.47
N ASN A 55 11.26 14.74 -24.24
CA ASN A 55 10.64 13.47 -23.86
C ASN A 55 9.45 13.70 -22.95
N THR A 56 8.40 12.92 -23.14
CA THR A 56 7.24 12.87 -22.24
C THR A 56 7.41 11.87 -21.11
N SER A 57 8.40 10.97 -21.20
CA SER A 57 8.67 9.92 -20.22
C SER A 57 10.09 10.04 -19.64
N ALA A 58 10.24 9.48 -18.44
CA ALA A 58 11.53 9.44 -17.75
C ALA A 58 12.52 8.52 -18.46
N ASN A 59 13.76 9.00 -18.61
CA ASN A 59 14.91 8.22 -19.01
C ASN A 59 15.63 7.70 -17.78
N HIS A 60 16.20 6.51 -17.85
CA HIS A 60 16.77 5.82 -16.70
C HIS A 60 18.26 5.55 -16.91
N PHE A 61 19.11 6.25 -16.17
CA PHE A 61 20.56 6.15 -16.24
C PHE A 61 21.07 5.28 -15.08
N VAL A 62 21.59 4.09 -15.41
CA VAL A 62 22.25 3.23 -14.42
C VAL A 62 23.56 3.89 -14.00
N VAL A 63 23.74 4.11 -12.70
CA VAL A 63 24.98 4.62 -12.13
C VAL A 63 25.99 3.47 -12.10
N ARG A 64 27.06 3.61 -12.86
CA ARG A 64 28.15 2.63 -12.96
C ARG A 64 29.21 2.94 -11.91
N GLU A 65 29.76 1.91 -11.29
CA GLU A 65 30.86 1.99 -10.32
C GLU A 65 32.12 1.39 -10.97
N ALA A 66 33.19 2.18 -11.11
CA ALA A 66 34.47 1.75 -11.67
C ALA A 66 35.59 2.62 -11.08
N ASP A 67 36.75 2.03 -10.77
CA ASP A 67 37.93 2.75 -10.25
C ASP A 67 37.63 3.67 -9.06
N HIS A 68 36.82 3.19 -8.11
CA HIS A 68 36.35 3.95 -6.92
C HIS A 68 35.58 5.24 -7.25
N LYS A 69 35.07 5.36 -8.47
CA LYS A 69 34.23 6.48 -8.92
C LYS A 69 32.89 5.98 -9.44
N VAL A 70 31.93 6.89 -9.46
CA VAL A 70 30.60 6.69 -10.01
C VAL A 70 30.38 7.51 -11.27
N TYR A 71 29.64 6.94 -12.22
CA TYR A 71 29.43 7.50 -13.55
C TYR A 71 27.99 7.34 -14.00
N VAL A 72 27.41 8.40 -14.55
CA VAL A 72 26.23 8.32 -15.43
C VAL A 72 26.61 8.48 -16.91
N ASP A 73 27.74 9.14 -17.18
CA ASP A 73 28.30 9.38 -18.52
C ASP A 73 29.85 9.29 -18.49
N LYS A 74 30.58 10.28 -19.03
CA LYS A 74 32.05 10.28 -19.14
C LYS A 74 32.78 10.72 -17.87
N ILE A 75 32.24 11.72 -17.17
CA ILE A 75 32.88 12.29 -15.98
C ILE A 75 32.57 11.42 -14.77
N GLY A 76 33.62 11.03 -14.04
CA GLY A 76 33.54 10.21 -12.83
C GLY A 76 33.70 11.02 -11.56
N PHE A 77 32.88 10.70 -10.55
CA PHE A 77 32.84 11.39 -9.25
C PHE A 77 33.11 10.41 -8.11
N PRO A 78 33.65 10.85 -6.96
CA PRO A 78 33.87 9.96 -5.81
C PRO A 78 32.57 9.37 -5.23
N THR A 79 31.51 10.16 -5.16
CA THR A 79 30.20 9.75 -4.61
C THR A 79 29.04 10.10 -5.53
N ILE A 80 27.90 9.42 -5.34
CA ILE A 80 26.65 9.75 -6.07
C ILE A 80 26.17 11.16 -5.71
N ILE A 81 26.38 11.58 -4.46
CA ILE A 81 26.01 12.92 -4.00
C ILE A 81 26.80 13.98 -4.76
N GLU A 82 28.12 13.82 -4.90
CA GLU A 82 28.96 14.73 -5.69
C GLU A 82 28.59 14.74 -7.17
N LEU A 83 28.30 13.57 -7.74
CA LEU A 83 27.80 13.45 -9.12
C LEU A 83 26.53 14.29 -9.31
N VAL A 84 25.52 14.09 -8.45
CA VAL A 84 24.25 14.81 -8.55
C VAL A 84 24.47 16.30 -8.33
N ASN A 85 25.25 16.70 -7.33
CA ASN A 85 25.54 18.10 -7.02
C ASN A 85 26.25 18.81 -8.17
N HIS A 86 27.18 18.15 -8.86
CA HIS A 86 27.84 18.70 -10.05
C HIS A 86 26.85 18.99 -11.17
N TYR A 87 26.07 17.98 -11.59
CA TYR A 87 25.13 18.15 -12.71
C TYR A 87 23.96 19.09 -12.37
N VAL A 88 23.58 19.21 -11.09
CA VAL A 88 22.57 20.18 -10.64
C VAL A 88 23.13 21.60 -10.60
N SER A 89 24.36 21.80 -10.15
CA SER A 89 24.94 23.15 -9.97
C SER A 89 25.43 23.75 -11.29
N THR A 90 26.14 22.97 -12.11
CA THR A 90 26.70 23.41 -13.40
C THR A 90 25.68 23.48 -14.53
N LYS A 91 24.55 22.75 -14.39
CA LYS A 91 23.60 22.48 -15.47
C LYS A 91 24.24 21.79 -16.69
N GLU A 92 25.39 21.14 -16.49
CA GLU A 92 26.00 20.31 -17.52
C GLU A 92 25.03 19.21 -17.95
N SER A 93 24.96 19.00 -19.26
CA SER A 93 24.11 17.98 -19.85
C SER A 93 24.87 16.68 -20.05
N PHE A 94 24.18 15.55 -19.89
CA PHE A 94 24.69 14.23 -20.27
C PHE A 94 23.66 13.49 -21.12
N SER A 95 24.10 12.46 -21.83
CA SER A 95 23.26 11.75 -22.80
C SER A 95 23.22 10.24 -22.57
N THR A 96 22.21 9.58 -23.17
CA THR A 96 22.20 8.12 -23.30
C THR A 96 23.41 7.62 -24.09
N LYS A 97 23.76 6.34 -23.95
CA LYS A 97 24.96 5.75 -24.61
C LYS A 97 24.96 5.89 -26.14
N ASP A 98 23.79 5.89 -26.75
CA ASP A 98 23.55 6.08 -28.19
C ASP A 98 23.44 7.57 -28.60
N GLY A 99 23.52 8.49 -27.64
CA GLY A 99 23.41 9.93 -27.86
C GLY A 99 22.01 10.43 -28.18
N THR A 100 21.00 9.56 -28.19
CA THR A 100 19.65 9.92 -28.66
C THR A 100 18.90 10.85 -27.72
N VAL A 101 19.12 10.72 -26.40
CA VAL A 101 18.46 11.55 -25.41
C VAL A 101 19.49 12.30 -24.58
N LYS A 102 19.39 13.64 -24.61
CA LYS A 102 20.16 14.57 -23.81
C LYS A 102 19.33 15.08 -22.63
N VAL A 103 19.90 15.09 -21.43
CA VAL A 103 19.22 15.49 -20.20
C VAL A 103 20.03 16.50 -19.39
N VAL A 104 19.34 17.29 -18.57
CA VAL A 104 19.93 18.27 -17.64
C VAL A 104 19.21 18.16 -16.30
N LEU A 105 19.94 18.07 -15.18
CA LEU A 105 19.33 18.03 -13.84
C LEU A 105 18.90 19.44 -13.40
N LYS A 106 17.59 19.66 -13.27
CA LYS A 106 17.02 20.95 -12.89
C LYS A 106 16.37 20.89 -11.51
N HIS A 107 15.43 19.97 -11.30
CA HIS A 107 14.61 19.93 -10.09
C HIS A 107 14.56 18.51 -9.51
N ALA A 108 15.04 18.36 -8.28
CA ALA A 108 14.85 17.15 -7.52
C ALA A 108 13.36 16.95 -7.23
N VAL A 109 12.82 15.78 -7.56
CA VAL A 109 11.52 15.34 -7.05
C VAL A 109 11.75 14.72 -5.68
N GLU A 110 11.05 15.23 -4.67
CA GLU A 110 11.17 14.75 -3.30
C GLU A 110 10.29 13.52 -3.05
N ARG A 111 10.62 12.77 -2.00
CA ARG A 111 9.79 11.67 -1.48
C ARG A 111 8.34 12.08 -1.28
N GLN A 112 7.42 11.21 -1.70
CA GLN A 112 5.99 11.37 -1.51
C GLN A 112 5.59 11.10 -0.06
N LYS A 113 4.37 11.53 0.33
CA LYS A 113 3.88 11.37 1.71
C LYS A 113 3.85 9.91 2.19
N TRP A 114 3.64 8.98 1.27
CA TRP A 114 3.59 7.54 1.50
C TRP A 114 4.98 6.88 1.47
N GLU A 115 6.04 7.59 1.06
CA GLU A 115 7.41 7.11 1.09
C GLU A 115 8.03 7.45 2.46
N LEU A 116 7.95 6.48 3.37
CA LEU A 116 8.42 6.59 4.74
C LEU A 116 9.88 6.18 4.87
N TYR A 117 10.54 6.62 5.95
CA TYR A 117 11.86 6.13 6.31
C TYR A 117 11.75 4.96 7.28
N HIS A 118 12.72 4.04 7.23
CA HIS A 118 12.79 2.92 8.19
C HIS A 118 12.90 3.40 9.64
N GLU A 119 13.63 4.49 9.86
CA GLU A 119 13.75 5.16 11.17
C GLU A 119 12.43 5.75 11.71
N ASP A 120 11.42 5.93 10.85
CA ASP A 120 10.10 6.40 11.27
C ASP A 120 9.28 5.28 11.93
N VAL A 121 9.77 4.03 11.87
CA VAL A 121 9.03 2.83 12.27
C VAL A 121 9.79 2.05 13.33
N GLU A 122 9.22 1.98 14.53
CA GLU A 122 9.72 1.13 15.60
C GLU A 122 8.97 -0.21 15.57
N LEU A 123 9.66 -1.31 15.24
CA LEU A 123 9.10 -2.66 15.35
C LEU A 123 9.13 -3.12 16.80
N THR A 124 8.04 -3.75 17.27
CA THR A 124 7.87 -4.11 18.70
C THR A 124 7.64 -5.60 18.93
N LYS A 125 6.62 -6.21 18.30
CA LYS A 125 6.25 -7.62 18.53
C LYS A 125 5.90 -8.29 17.20
N LYS A 126 6.47 -9.46 16.92
CA LYS A 126 6.05 -10.30 15.79
C LYS A 126 4.60 -10.78 15.99
N LEU A 127 3.73 -10.53 15.03
CA LEU A 127 2.33 -10.94 15.03
C LEU A 127 2.12 -12.26 14.29
N GLY A 128 2.91 -12.52 13.24
CA GLY A 128 2.83 -13.75 12.47
C GLY A 128 3.74 -13.75 11.25
N GLU A 129 3.55 -14.74 10.39
CA GLU A 129 4.23 -14.90 9.11
C GLU A 129 3.16 -14.98 8.00
N GLY A 130 3.38 -14.24 6.91
CA GLY A 130 2.56 -14.28 5.70
C GLY A 130 3.36 -14.79 4.51
N ALA A 131 2.71 -14.86 3.34
CA ALA A 131 3.30 -15.42 2.12
C ALA A 131 4.61 -14.73 1.65
N PHE A 132 4.81 -13.48 2.06
CA PHE A 132 5.92 -12.62 1.62
C PHE A 132 6.93 -12.28 2.74
N GLY A 133 6.73 -12.80 3.96
CA GLY A 133 7.60 -12.49 5.09
C GLY A 133 6.83 -12.29 6.38
N GLU A 134 7.38 -11.52 7.31
CA GLU A 134 6.85 -11.42 8.67
C GLU A 134 5.93 -10.22 8.83
N VAL A 135 4.91 -10.36 9.68
CA VAL A 135 4.04 -9.25 10.09
C VAL A 135 4.38 -8.90 11.54
N TRP A 136 4.66 -7.62 11.76
CA TRP A 136 5.06 -7.07 13.06
C TRP A 136 4.06 -6.02 13.53
N LYS A 137 3.83 -5.95 14.83
CA LYS A 137 3.29 -4.77 15.51
C LYS A 137 4.42 -3.75 15.62
N GLY A 138 4.11 -2.49 15.36
CA GLY A 138 5.05 -1.39 15.53
C GLY A 138 4.39 -0.08 15.89
N LYS A 139 5.21 0.98 15.93
CA LYS A 139 4.79 2.37 16.11
C LYS A 139 5.31 3.22 14.96
N LEU A 140 4.48 4.12 14.46
CA LEU A 140 4.86 5.11 13.45
C LEU A 140 5.19 6.43 14.13
N LEU A 141 6.48 6.68 14.36
CA LEU A 141 7.00 7.68 15.30
C LEU A 141 6.62 9.13 14.95
N LYS A 142 6.51 9.45 13.65
CA LYS A 142 6.21 10.81 13.17
C LYS A 142 4.71 11.09 12.98
N ILE A 143 3.84 10.10 13.20
CA ILE A 143 2.38 10.25 13.10
C ILE A 143 1.76 9.99 14.46
N LEU A 144 1.15 11.04 15.01
CA LEU A 144 0.58 11.01 16.35
C LEU A 144 -0.94 10.81 16.31
N ASP A 145 -1.45 10.05 17.27
CA ASP A 145 -2.87 9.86 17.53
C ASP A 145 -3.49 11.06 18.29
N ALA A 146 -4.75 10.92 18.68
CA ALA A 146 -5.47 11.96 19.44
C ALA A 146 -4.86 12.26 20.82
N ASN A 147 -4.12 11.31 21.39
CA ASN A 147 -3.43 11.42 22.68
C ASN A 147 -1.97 11.85 22.52
N HIS A 148 -1.58 12.32 21.33
CA HIS A 148 -0.21 12.71 20.98
C HIS A 148 0.81 11.57 21.12
N GLN A 149 0.37 10.31 21.03
CA GLN A 149 1.25 9.14 21.03
C GLN A 149 1.50 8.65 19.61
N PRO A 150 2.66 8.04 19.31
CA PRO A 150 2.90 7.37 18.03
C PRO A 150 1.79 6.35 17.71
N VAL A 151 1.23 6.43 16.50
CA VAL A 151 0.16 5.53 16.07
C VAL A 151 0.69 4.08 16.01
N LEU A 152 -0.10 3.15 16.54
CA LEU A 152 0.16 1.72 16.42
C LEU A 152 -0.10 1.24 14.99
N VAL A 153 0.82 0.44 14.46
CA VAL A 153 0.80 -0.04 13.08
C VAL A 153 1.06 -1.54 12.99
N ALA A 154 0.53 -2.16 11.94
CA ALA A 154 0.98 -3.45 11.44
C ALA A 154 1.99 -3.21 10.32
N VAL A 155 3.13 -3.90 10.38
CA VAL A 155 4.23 -3.76 9.42
C VAL A 155 4.50 -5.12 8.79
N LYS A 156 4.16 -5.26 7.51
CA LYS A 156 4.52 -6.41 6.70
C LYS A 156 5.92 -6.18 6.16
N THR A 157 6.84 -7.09 6.49
CA THR A 157 8.26 -7.02 6.11
C THR A 157 8.53 -7.99 4.98
N ALA A 158 9.27 -7.55 3.96
CA ALA A 158 9.63 -8.36 2.81
C ALA A 158 11.13 -8.26 2.52
N LYS A 159 11.84 -9.39 2.60
CA LYS A 159 13.25 -9.50 2.20
C LYS A 159 13.33 -9.67 0.69
N LEU A 160 13.64 -8.60 -0.01
CA LEU A 160 13.46 -8.54 -1.46
C LEU A 160 14.51 -9.39 -2.20
N GLU A 161 15.69 -9.61 -1.60
CA GLU A 161 16.72 -10.54 -2.12
C GLU A 161 16.24 -11.99 -2.22
N SER A 162 15.28 -12.39 -1.37
CA SER A 162 14.70 -13.74 -1.39
C SER A 162 13.48 -13.88 -2.32
N MET A 163 13.08 -12.80 -3.00
CA MET A 163 11.87 -12.73 -3.81
C MET A 163 12.14 -12.71 -5.30
N THR A 164 11.17 -13.18 -6.07
CA THR A 164 11.15 -12.97 -7.52
C THR A 164 10.72 -11.55 -7.86
N LYS A 165 11.08 -11.10 -9.06
CA LYS A 165 10.67 -9.81 -9.62
C LYS A 165 9.15 -9.63 -9.61
N GLU A 166 8.41 -10.70 -9.89
CA GLU A 166 6.96 -10.74 -9.92
C GLU A 166 6.37 -10.49 -8.53
N GLN A 167 6.92 -11.14 -7.49
CA GLN A 167 6.47 -10.94 -6.10
C GLN A 167 6.70 -9.49 -5.64
N ILE A 168 7.85 -8.91 -5.98
CA ILE A 168 8.17 -7.51 -5.65
C ILE A 168 7.19 -6.56 -6.33
N LYS A 169 6.89 -6.80 -7.63
CA LYS A 169 5.89 -6.04 -8.37
C LYS A 169 4.49 -6.18 -7.76
N GLU A 170 4.12 -7.36 -7.27
CA GLU A 170 2.85 -7.57 -6.60
C GLU A 170 2.74 -6.78 -5.30
N ILE A 171 3.77 -6.79 -4.44
CA ILE A 171 3.79 -6.01 -3.19
C ILE A 171 3.69 -4.50 -3.48
N MET A 172 4.46 -4.00 -4.45
CA MET A 172 4.43 -2.57 -4.77
C MET A 172 3.13 -2.14 -5.45
N ARG A 173 2.52 -3.03 -6.23
CA ARG A 173 1.18 -2.82 -6.81
C ARG A 173 0.11 -2.79 -5.73
N GLU A 174 0.13 -3.73 -4.78
CA GLU A 174 -0.76 -3.74 -3.60
C GLU A 174 -0.66 -2.40 -2.86
N ALA A 175 0.56 -1.97 -2.54
CA ALA A 175 0.80 -0.68 -1.90
C ALA A 175 0.25 0.50 -2.72
N ARG A 176 0.45 0.51 -4.05
CA ARG A 176 -0.07 1.56 -4.94
C ARG A 176 -1.58 1.67 -4.91
N LEU A 177 -2.29 0.54 -4.99
CA LEU A 177 -3.75 0.51 -4.94
C LEU A 177 -4.28 1.07 -3.61
N MET A 178 -3.62 0.74 -2.50
CA MET A 178 -4.04 1.16 -1.16
C MET A 178 -3.77 2.65 -0.87
N ARG A 179 -2.82 3.31 -1.55
CA ARG A 179 -2.47 4.73 -1.31
C ARG A 179 -3.66 5.68 -1.39
N ASN A 180 -4.63 5.36 -2.24
CA ASN A 180 -5.78 6.21 -2.53
C ASN A 180 -7.06 5.77 -1.78
N LEU A 181 -6.95 4.77 -0.89
CA LEU A 181 -8.06 4.29 -0.08
C LEU A 181 -8.01 4.95 1.30
N ASP A 182 -9.10 5.62 1.67
CA ASP A 182 -9.30 6.24 2.99
C ASP A 182 -10.78 6.12 3.36
N HIS A 183 -11.09 5.08 4.14
CA HIS A 183 -12.46 4.77 4.55
C HIS A 183 -12.46 4.01 5.88
N ILE A 184 -13.47 4.25 6.74
CA ILE A 184 -13.51 3.68 8.10
C ILE A 184 -13.50 2.14 8.12
N ASN A 185 -14.15 1.52 7.13
CA ASN A 185 -14.25 0.07 6.96
C ASN A 185 -13.26 -0.49 5.92
N VAL A 186 -12.17 0.23 5.64
CA VAL A 186 -11.04 -0.27 4.85
C VAL A 186 -9.77 -0.04 5.69
N VAL A 187 -8.87 -1.02 5.72
CA VAL A 187 -7.63 -0.89 6.49
C VAL A 187 -6.82 0.30 5.96
N LYS A 188 -6.45 1.22 6.86
CA LYS A 188 -5.69 2.40 6.43
C LYS A 188 -4.26 2.02 6.08
N PHE A 189 -3.82 2.45 4.91
CA PHE A 189 -2.44 2.36 4.46
C PHE A 189 -1.68 3.65 4.82
N PHE A 190 -0.57 3.53 5.55
CA PHE A 190 0.25 4.69 5.91
C PHE A 190 1.37 4.94 4.91
N GLY A 191 1.95 3.89 4.34
CA GLY A 191 3.06 4.03 3.41
C GLY A 191 3.92 2.80 3.27
N VAL A 192 5.01 2.95 2.53
CA VAL A 192 6.12 1.99 2.45
C VAL A 192 7.42 2.63 2.89
N ALA A 193 8.27 1.86 3.58
CA ALA A 193 9.68 2.20 3.75
C ALA A 193 10.51 1.30 2.85
N ALA A 194 11.00 1.88 1.75
CA ALA A 194 11.69 1.17 0.67
C ALA A 194 13.15 1.63 0.49
N GLY A 195 13.66 2.48 1.39
CA GLY A 195 15.01 3.05 1.33
C GLY A 195 16.13 2.04 1.58
N THR A 196 15.86 1.06 2.44
CA THR A 196 16.75 -0.05 2.82
C THR A 196 15.99 -1.37 2.85
N GLU A 197 16.68 -2.50 3.02
CA GLU A 197 16.03 -3.79 3.28
C GLU A 197 15.89 -4.07 4.78
N PRO A 198 14.83 -4.79 5.19
CA PRO A 198 13.73 -5.29 4.36
C PRO A 198 12.72 -4.19 3.98
N LEU A 199 11.92 -4.40 2.92
CA LEU A 199 10.81 -3.50 2.59
C LEU A 199 9.77 -3.53 3.71
N TYR A 200 9.32 -2.38 4.18
CA TYR A 200 8.18 -2.27 5.08
C TYR A 200 6.95 -1.78 4.34
N VAL A 201 5.83 -2.46 4.54
CA VAL A 201 4.48 -2.02 4.18
C VAL A 201 3.74 -1.72 5.49
N ILE A 202 3.44 -0.44 5.73
CA ILE A 202 2.94 0.06 7.02
C ILE A 202 1.45 0.35 6.92
N MET A 203 0.66 -0.31 7.77
CA MET A 203 -0.80 -0.27 7.76
C MET A 203 -1.35 -0.07 9.18
N GLU A 204 -2.62 0.29 9.27
CA GLU A 204 -3.37 0.30 10.52
C GLU A 204 -3.34 -1.06 11.21
N LEU A 205 -3.07 -1.04 12.52
CA LEU A 205 -3.19 -2.21 13.36
C LEU A 205 -4.65 -2.39 13.78
N ALA A 206 -5.25 -3.50 13.39
CA ALA A 206 -6.49 -3.99 13.99
C ALA A 206 -6.15 -4.97 15.12
N ASP A 207 -6.52 -4.62 16.35
CA ASP A 207 -6.14 -5.33 17.57
C ASP A 207 -6.87 -6.68 17.76
N GLY A 208 -8.07 -6.83 17.18
CA GLY A 208 -8.82 -8.09 17.17
C GLY A 208 -8.38 -9.10 16.10
N GLY A 209 -7.48 -8.72 15.18
CA GLY A 209 -6.97 -9.61 14.14
C GLY A 209 -8.01 -9.95 13.06
N ALA A 210 -7.86 -11.11 12.41
CA ALA A 210 -8.78 -11.57 11.37
C ALA A 210 -10.16 -11.91 11.94
N LEU A 211 -11.22 -11.55 11.21
CA LEU A 211 -12.60 -11.63 11.68
C LEU A 211 -13.07 -13.08 11.85
N ASP A 212 -12.65 -14.01 10.99
CA ASP A 212 -12.91 -15.44 11.14
C ASP A 212 -12.45 -15.98 12.51
N SER A 213 -11.24 -15.59 12.92
CA SER A 213 -10.64 -15.95 14.20
C SER A 213 -11.33 -15.26 15.37
N ALA A 214 -11.81 -14.03 15.19
CA ALA A 214 -12.56 -13.29 16.19
C ALA A 214 -13.95 -13.87 16.41
N LEU A 215 -14.65 -14.27 15.34
CA LEU A 215 -15.97 -14.91 15.37
C LEU A 215 -15.97 -16.19 16.21
N GLY A 216 -14.99 -17.07 15.98
CA GLY A 216 -14.85 -18.31 16.74
C GLY A 216 -14.49 -18.12 18.23
N LYS A 217 -14.01 -16.93 18.63
CA LYS A 217 -13.55 -16.64 20.00
C LYS A 217 -14.52 -15.78 20.82
N LEU A 218 -15.16 -14.81 20.19
CA LEU A 218 -15.90 -13.74 20.88
C LEU A 218 -17.41 -13.98 20.98
N HIS A 219 -17.95 -15.04 20.35
CA HIS A 219 -19.36 -15.44 20.41
C HIS A 219 -20.33 -14.26 20.31
N PHE A 220 -20.28 -13.54 19.19
CA PHE A 220 -21.07 -12.33 18.99
C PHE A 220 -22.58 -12.63 18.93
N PRO A 221 -23.43 -11.77 19.53
CA PRO A 221 -24.87 -11.86 19.31
C PRO A 221 -25.21 -11.59 17.85
N MET A 222 -26.33 -12.15 17.36
CA MET A 222 -26.70 -12.08 15.95
C MET A 222 -26.81 -10.64 15.42
N ILE A 223 -27.33 -9.71 16.23
CA ILE A 223 -27.39 -8.30 15.84
C ILE A 223 -26.00 -7.71 15.58
N LYS A 224 -25.00 -8.07 16.39
CA LYS A 224 -23.62 -7.63 16.19
C LYS A 224 -23.05 -8.21 14.89
N LYS A 225 -23.34 -9.48 14.58
CA LYS A 225 -22.95 -10.10 13.30
C LYS A 225 -23.50 -9.32 12.11
N TYR A 226 -24.76 -8.86 12.16
CA TYR A 226 -25.33 -8.00 11.11
C TYR A 226 -24.64 -6.63 10.99
N GLU A 227 -24.26 -6.01 12.11
CA GLU A 227 -23.48 -4.76 12.09
C GLU A 227 -22.13 -4.96 11.38
N LEU A 228 -21.42 -6.06 11.68
CA LEU A 228 -20.13 -6.39 11.08
C LEU A 228 -20.27 -6.62 9.55
N ILE A 229 -21.34 -7.30 9.13
CA ILE A 229 -21.67 -7.51 7.71
C ILE A 229 -21.97 -6.18 7.01
N TYR A 230 -22.75 -5.30 7.63
CA TYR A 230 -23.03 -3.96 7.10
C TYR A 230 -21.74 -3.14 6.93
N GLN A 231 -20.85 -3.16 7.94
CA GLN A 231 -19.56 -2.46 7.88
C GLN A 231 -18.68 -2.97 6.73
N ALA A 232 -18.62 -4.29 6.54
CA ALA A 232 -17.92 -4.88 5.40
C ALA A 232 -18.55 -4.47 4.05
N ALA A 233 -19.90 -4.45 3.96
CA ALA A 233 -20.62 -3.98 2.78
C ALA A 233 -20.30 -2.51 2.47
N ASN A 234 -20.19 -1.67 3.49
CA ASN A 234 -19.86 -0.26 3.37
C ASN A 234 -18.42 -0.07 2.85
N GLY A 235 -17.47 -0.85 3.36
CA GLY A 235 -16.09 -0.87 2.84
C GLY A 235 -16.01 -1.31 1.37
N LEU A 236 -16.72 -2.38 1.00
CA LEU A 236 -16.74 -2.87 -0.39
C LEU A 236 -17.45 -1.92 -1.35
N ALA A 237 -18.53 -1.27 -0.93
CA ALA A 237 -19.19 -0.24 -1.73
C ALA A 237 -18.23 0.92 -2.06
N TYR A 238 -17.43 1.36 -1.09
CA TYR A 238 -16.39 2.36 -1.30
C TYR A 238 -15.29 1.87 -2.26
N ILE A 239 -14.83 0.63 -2.10
CA ILE A 239 -13.83 0.01 -2.99
C ILE A 239 -14.34 -0.01 -4.44
N HIS A 240 -15.59 -0.41 -4.66
CA HIS A 240 -16.21 -0.42 -5.99
C HIS A 240 -16.40 0.99 -6.56
N GLU A 241 -16.72 1.98 -5.73
CA GLU A 241 -16.77 3.40 -6.14
C GLU A 241 -15.41 3.92 -6.64
N LYS A 242 -14.31 3.37 -6.11
CA LYS A 242 -12.95 3.63 -6.59
C LYS A 242 -12.56 2.81 -7.83
N ASN A 243 -13.52 2.16 -8.50
CA ASN A 243 -13.29 1.30 -9.66
C ASN A 243 -12.29 0.17 -9.38
N LEU A 244 -12.32 -0.35 -8.15
CA LEU A 244 -11.44 -1.42 -7.68
C LEU A 244 -12.27 -2.67 -7.37
N MET A 245 -11.78 -3.83 -7.79
CA MET A 245 -12.28 -5.14 -7.38
C MET A 245 -11.35 -5.73 -6.32
N HIS A 246 -11.91 -6.23 -5.23
CA HIS A 246 -11.13 -6.87 -4.15
C HIS A 246 -10.62 -8.25 -4.58
N ARG A 247 -11.51 -9.08 -5.12
CA ARG A 247 -11.31 -10.45 -5.65
C ARG A 247 -10.94 -11.54 -4.65
N ASP A 248 -10.80 -11.20 -3.37
CA ASP A 248 -10.62 -12.16 -2.27
C ASP A 248 -11.44 -11.77 -1.04
N VAL A 249 -12.72 -11.44 -1.24
CA VAL A 249 -13.64 -11.12 -0.14
C VAL A 249 -13.94 -12.39 0.64
N ALA A 250 -13.58 -12.40 1.93
CA ALA A 250 -13.81 -13.49 2.87
C ALA A 250 -13.65 -12.97 4.30
N ALA A 251 -14.16 -13.70 5.30
CA ALA A 251 -14.03 -13.30 6.71
C ALA A 251 -12.56 -13.22 7.16
N ARG A 252 -11.67 -14.10 6.67
CA ARG A 252 -10.22 -14.05 6.95
C ARG A 252 -9.52 -12.74 6.51
N ASN A 253 -10.07 -12.07 5.50
CA ASN A 253 -9.54 -10.83 4.92
C ASN A 253 -10.29 -9.59 5.44
N CYS A 254 -11.16 -9.78 6.44
CA CYS A 254 -11.70 -8.71 7.25
C CYS A 254 -10.92 -8.64 8.56
N LEU A 255 -10.41 -7.47 8.92
CA LEU A 255 -9.79 -7.23 10.22
C LEU A 255 -10.82 -6.65 11.19
N TYR A 256 -10.82 -7.16 12.42
CA TYR A 256 -11.67 -6.68 13.51
C TYR A 256 -10.84 -5.89 14.52
N GLY A 257 -11.36 -4.74 14.97
CA GLY A 257 -10.75 -3.96 16.04
C GLY A 257 -11.58 -2.77 16.45
N GLY A 258 -11.57 -2.40 17.74
CA GLY A 258 -12.39 -1.30 18.26
C GLY A 258 -13.90 -1.42 17.95
N GLY A 259 -14.43 -2.63 17.82
CA GLY A 259 -15.84 -2.88 17.47
C GLY A 259 -16.20 -2.70 15.99
N GLN A 260 -15.19 -2.50 15.12
CA GLN A 260 -15.34 -2.25 13.68
C GLN A 260 -14.69 -3.35 12.83
N VAL A 261 -15.24 -3.57 11.63
CA VAL A 261 -14.64 -4.36 10.54
C VAL A 261 -13.95 -3.45 9.54
N LYS A 262 -12.79 -3.89 9.07
CA LYS A 262 -12.00 -3.25 8.01
C LYS A 262 -11.63 -4.28 6.95
N ILE A 263 -11.99 -4.01 5.70
CA ILE A 263 -11.54 -4.81 4.55
C ILE A 263 -10.02 -4.66 4.41
N ALA A 264 -9.32 -5.78 4.28
CA ALA A 264 -7.86 -5.86 4.19
C ALA A 264 -7.43 -6.91 3.15
N ASP A 265 -6.13 -7.01 2.92
CA ASP A 265 -5.49 -7.90 1.94
C ASP A 265 -5.89 -7.62 0.47
N PHE A 266 -5.24 -6.60 -0.10
CA PHE A 266 -5.45 -6.17 -1.48
C PHE A 266 -4.51 -6.87 -2.47
N GLY A 267 -3.82 -7.96 -2.06
CA GLY A 267 -2.83 -8.64 -2.90
C GLY A 267 -3.43 -9.17 -4.21
N LEU A 268 -4.69 -9.61 -4.16
CA LEU A 268 -5.45 -10.02 -5.32
C LEU A 268 -6.26 -8.88 -5.96
N SER A 269 -6.24 -7.63 -5.49
CA SER A 269 -7.10 -6.58 -6.06
C SER A 269 -6.68 -6.13 -7.47
N ARG A 270 -7.64 -5.60 -8.25
CA ARG A 270 -7.43 -5.07 -9.61
C ARG A 270 -8.37 -3.89 -9.88
N GLU A 271 -7.83 -2.86 -10.53
CA GLU A 271 -8.63 -1.76 -11.08
C GLU A 271 -9.33 -2.22 -12.37
N GLY A 272 -10.52 -1.66 -12.65
CA GLY A 272 -11.26 -1.90 -13.88
C GLY A 272 -12.67 -2.45 -13.66
N ALA A 273 -13.45 -2.46 -14.74
CA ALA A 273 -14.81 -2.99 -14.75
C ALA A 273 -14.85 -4.52 -14.84
N ASP A 274 -13.87 -5.12 -15.51
CA ASP A 274 -13.69 -6.55 -15.63
C ASP A 274 -12.20 -6.95 -15.63
N TYR A 275 -11.94 -8.23 -15.39
CA TYR A 275 -10.63 -8.84 -15.53
C TYR A 275 -10.78 -10.33 -15.78
N THR A 276 -10.12 -10.86 -16.81
CA THR A 276 -10.06 -12.31 -17.04
C THR A 276 -8.72 -12.87 -16.53
N MET A 277 -8.79 -13.79 -15.57
CA MET A 277 -7.62 -14.46 -14.99
C MET A 277 -7.26 -15.74 -15.76
N ASP A 278 -5.96 -16.05 -15.84
CA ASP A 278 -5.51 -17.40 -16.18
C ASP A 278 -5.98 -18.40 -15.11
N LEU A 279 -6.79 -19.38 -15.52
CA LEU A 279 -7.34 -20.45 -14.69
C LEU A 279 -6.28 -21.36 -14.05
N LYS A 280 -5.02 -21.33 -14.52
CA LYS A 280 -3.91 -22.09 -13.91
C LYS A 280 -3.47 -21.51 -12.57
N LYS A 281 -3.84 -20.26 -12.25
CA LYS A 281 -3.48 -19.63 -10.98
C LYS A 281 -4.34 -20.19 -9.84
N LYS A 282 -3.73 -20.31 -8.66
CA LYS A 282 -4.48 -20.69 -7.44
C LYS A 282 -5.47 -19.58 -7.09
N VAL A 283 -6.71 -19.96 -6.84
CA VAL A 283 -7.82 -19.04 -6.53
C VAL A 283 -8.69 -19.59 -5.39
N PRO A 284 -9.38 -18.72 -4.63
CA PRO A 284 -10.19 -19.12 -3.46
C PRO A 284 -11.56 -19.69 -3.87
N ILE A 285 -11.58 -20.88 -4.49
CA ILE A 285 -12.75 -21.48 -5.17
C ILE A 285 -14.05 -21.41 -4.35
N ARG A 286 -14.02 -21.62 -3.02
CA ARG A 286 -15.23 -21.60 -2.19
C ARG A 286 -15.95 -20.24 -2.16
N TRP A 287 -15.28 -19.14 -2.52
CA TRP A 287 -15.88 -17.80 -2.56
C TRP A 287 -16.21 -17.34 -3.98
N LEU A 288 -15.88 -18.15 -4.99
CA LEU A 288 -16.02 -17.73 -6.38
C LEU A 288 -17.42 -18.02 -6.93
N PRO A 289 -17.98 -17.10 -7.73
CA PRO A 289 -19.21 -17.34 -8.46
C PRO A 289 -19.00 -18.24 -9.69
N PRO A 290 -20.10 -18.75 -10.28
CA PRO A 290 -20.07 -19.64 -11.44
C PRO A 290 -19.25 -19.11 -12.64
N GLU A 291 -19.40 -17.83 -13.02
CA GLU A 291 -18.69 -17.24 -14.15
C GLU A 291 -17.17 -17.22 -13.93
N THR A 292 -16.73 -16.93 -12.71
CA THR A 292 -15.30 -16.90 -12.37
C THR A 292 -14.72 -18.32 -12.36
N ILE A 293 -15.47 -19.31 -11.87
CA ILE A 293 -15.05 -20.72 -11.89
C ILE A 293 -14.94 -21.24 -13.34
N ARG A 294 -15.89 -20.88 -14.22
CA ARG A 294 -15.94 -21.34 -15.62
C ARG A 294 -14.84 -20.72 -16.49
N SER A 295 -14.68 -19.40 -16.42
CA SER A 295 -13.88 -18.66 -17.40
C SER A 295 -12.82 -17.73 -16.78
N GLY A 296 -12.73 -17.65 -15.45
CA GLY A 296 -11.81 -16.74 -14.78
C GLY A 296 -12.25 -15.27 -14.87
N LEU A 297 -13.50 -15.00 -15.28
CA LEU A 297 -14.06 -13.65 -15.34
C LEU A 297 -14.29 -13.09 -13.93
N TYR A 298 -13.64 -11.98 -13.62
CA TYR A 298 -13.87 -11.17 -12.44
C TYR A 298 -14.54 -9.86 -12.84
N THR A 299 -15.54 -9.45 -12.05
CA THR A 299 -16.18 -8.13 -12.10
C THR A 299 -16.41 -7.65 -10.66
N PRO A 300 -16.85 -6.41 -10.41
CA PRO A 300 -17.34 -6.02 -9.08
C PRO A 300 -18.46 -6.94 -8.53
N LYS A 301 -19.20 -7.63 -9.40
CA LYS A 301 -20.24 -8.60 -9.01
C LYS A 301 -19.67 -9.95 -8.55
N THR A 302 -18.38 -10.21 -8.81
CA THR A 302 -17.65 -11.32 -8.19
C THR A 302 -17.48 -11.07 -6.70
N ASP A 303 -17.12 -9.84 -6.30
CA ASP A 303 -17.06 -9.46 -4.89
C ASP A 303 -18.43 -9.52 -4.22
N VAL A 304 -19.52 -9.24 -4.95
CA VAL A 304 -20.89 -9.36 -4.42
C VAL A 304 -21.25 -10.80 -4.05
N PHE A 305 -20.89 -11.77 -4.91
CA PHE A 305 -21.12 -13.18 -4.60
C PHE A 305 -20.29 -13.62 -3.39
N ALA A 306 -19.00 -13.25 -3.39
CA ALA A 306 -18.09 -13.53 -2.29
C ALA A 306 -18.51 -12.84 -0.98
N PHE A 307 -19.09 -11.64 -1.04
CA PHE A 307 -19.73 -10.97 0.09
C PHE A 307 -20.88 -11.80 0.68
N GLY A 308 -21.70 -12.44 -0.16
CA GLY A 308 -22.74 -13.37 0.31
C GLY A 308 -22.15 -14.58 1.06
N VAL A 309 -21.04 -15.13 0.56
CA VAL A 309 -20.31 -16.22 1.24
C VAL A 309 -19.72 -15.74 2.57
N MET A 310 -19.14 -14.55 2.62
CA MET A 310 -18.63 -13.93 3.84
C MET A 310 -19.74 -13.62 4.85
N ALA A 311 -20.91 -13.18 4.39
CA ALA A 311 -22.06 -12.98 5.25
C ALA A 311 -22.48 -14.29 5.93
N TRP A 312 -22.46 -15.41 5.19
CA TRP A 312 -22.66 -16.74 5.74
C TRP A 312 -21.58 -17.11 6.77
N GLU A 313 -20.29 -16.88 6.46
CA GLU A 313 -19.20 -17.11 7.42
C GLU A 313 -19.44 -16.35 8.73
N ILE A 314 -19.85 -15.08 8.66
CA ILE A 314 -20.08 -14.24 9.83
C ILE A 314 -21.30 -14.72 10.64
N THR A 315 -22.41 -15.07 9.99
CA THR A 315 -23.59 -15.59 10.70
C THR A 315 -23.31 -16.92 11.39
N GLU A 316 -22.46 -17.74 10.77
CA GLU A 316 -22.11 -19.10 11.20
C GLU A 316 -20.83 -19.19 12.04
N ASP A 317 -20.42 -18.10 12.69
CA ASP A 317 -19.28 -18.06 13.62
C ASP A 317 -17.91 -18.44 13.02
N GLY A 318 -17.70 -18.10 11.75
CA GLY A 318 -16.42 -18.32 11.06
C GLY A 318 -16.22 -19.75 10.56
N LYS A 319 -17.28 -20.55 10.44
CA LYS A 319 -17.22 -21.88 9.81
C LYS A 319 -16.71 -21.79 8.38
N GLU A 320 -16.02 -22.85 7.93
CA GLU A 320 -15.62 -22.98 6.53
C GLU A 320 -16.86 -23.05 5.61
N PRO A 321 -16.93 -22.22 4.55
CA PRO A 321 -18.01 -22.29 3.58
C PRO A 321 -18.12 -23.66 2.89
N TYR A 322 -19.37 -24.05 2.61
CA TYR A 322 -19.76 -25.33 2.02
C TYR A 322 -19.28 -26.49 2.89
N PRO A 323 -19.80 -26.56 4.14
CA PRO A 323 -19.33 -27.52 5.14
C PRO A 323 -19.49 -28.95 4.63
N GLY A 324 -18.46 -29.77 4.84
CA GLY A 324 -18.42 -31.17 4.42
C GLY A 324 -18.05 -31.41 2.95
N PHE A 325 -17.96 -30.36 2.11
CA PHE A 325 -17.56 -30.50 0.72
C PHE A 325 -16.07 -30.19 0.51
N LYS A 326 -15.42 -31.01 -0.31
CA LYS A 326 -14.08 -30.73 -0.87
C LYS A 326 -14.18 -29.63 -1.92
N VAL A 327 -13.08 -28.94 -2.17
CA VAL A 327 -13.00 -27.80 -3.11
C VAL A 327 -13.56 -28.12 -4.51
N ILE A 328 -13.30 -29.32 -5.04
CA ILE A 328 -13.82 -29.76 -6.35
C ILE A 328 -15.35 -29.93 -6.31
N GLU A 329 -15.88 -30.48 -5.23
CA GLU A 329 -17.33 -30.68 -5.04
C GLU A 329 -18.04 -29.32 -4.89
N VAL A 330 -17.40 -28.36 -4.20
CA VAL A 330 -17.92 -26.99 -4.10
C VAL A 330 -18.04 -26.36 -5.48
N ALA A 331 -17.00 -26.45 -6.32
CA ALA A 331 -17.06 -25.93 -7.68
C ALA A 331 -18.23 -26.54 -8.46
N MET A 332 -18.39 -27.88 -8.43
CA MET A 332 -19.50 -28.55 -9.10
C MET A 332 -20.87 -28.12 -8.56
N LYS A 333 -21.03 -28.05 -7.23
CA LYS A 333 -22.28 -27.63 -6.58
C LYS A 333 -22.67 -26.20 -6.96
N VAL A 334 -21.72 -25.26 -6.89
CA VAL A 334 -21.95 -23.86 -7.26
C VAL A 334 -22.39 -23.75 -8.72
N LEU A 335 -21.73 -24.47 -9.63
CA LEU A 335 -22.05 -24.51 -11.05
C LEU A 335 -23.41 -25.17 -11.35
N GLN A 336 -23.90 -26.04 -10.47
CA GLN A 336 -25.22 -26.67 -10.52
C GLN A 336 -26.31 -25.82 -9.83
N GLY A 337 -25.99 -24.60 -9.39
CA GLY A 337 -26.95 -23.68 -8.76
C GLY A 337 -27.17 -23.91 -7.26
N TYR A 338 -26.42 -24.80 -6.61
CA TYR A 338 -26.51 -24.97 -5.15
C TYR A 338 -26.02 -23.70 -4.44
N ARG A 339 -26.72 -23.31 -3.37
CA ARG A 339 -26.36 -22.26 -2.43
C ARG A 339 -26.51 -22.77 -0.99
N MET A 340 -25.65 -22.30 -0.09
CA MET A 340 -25.66 -22.77 1.29
C MET A 340 -26.92 -22.30 2.03
N PRO A 341 -27.56 -23.16 2.84
CA PRO A 341 -28.59 -22.71 3.77
C PRO A 341 -27.96 -21.95 4.94
N PHE A 342 -28.70 -20.99 5.49
CA PHE A 342 -28.39 -20.35 6.76
C PHE A 342 -29.00 -21.14 7.92
N SER A 343 -28.41 -21.04 9.12
CA SER A 343 -28.99 -21.63 10.31
C SER A 343 -30.36 -21.00 10.67
N PRO A 344 -31.25 -21.71 11.39
CA PRO A 344 -32.58 -21.20 11.74
C PRO A 344 -32.58 -19.92 12.58
N GLU A 345 -31.48 -19.61 13.27
CA GLU A 345 -31.30 -18.42 14.09
C GLU A 345 -31.07 -17.16 13.24
N VAL A 346 -30.73 -17.31 11.96
CA VAL A 346 -30.55 -16.18 11.03
C VAL A 346 -31.92 -15.66 10.60
N ASN A 347 -32.10 -14.34 10.67
CA ASN A 347 -33.29 -13.65 10.18
C ASN A 347 -33.63 -14.05 8.73
N LYS A 348 -34.87 -14.48 8.50
CA LYS A 348 -35.34 -15.00 7.21
C LYS A 348 -35.23 -13.97 6.08
N GLU A 349 -35.54 -12.70 6.35
CA GLU A 349 -35.43 -11.63 5.35
C GLU A 349 -33.97 -11.40 4.94
N PHE A 350 -33.05 -11.51 5.91
CA PHE A 350 -31.62 -11.44 5.63
C PHE A 350 -31.14 -12.61 4.77
N ALA A 351 -31.50 -13.85 5.13
CA ALA A 351 -31.12 -15.04 4.37
C ALA A 351 -31.67 -14.97 2.93
N GLU A 352 -32.93 -14.59 2.76
CA GLU A 352 -33.59 -14.41 1.46
C GLU A 352 -32.93 -13.28 0.65
N PHE A 353 -32.54 -12.18 1.30
CA PHE A 353 -31.84 -11.09 0.63
C PHE A 353 -30.48 -11.55 0.07
N ILE A 354 -29.67 -12.28 0.85
CA ILE A 354 -28.40 -12.82 0.35
C ILE A 354 -28.64 -13.77 -0.82
N LEU A 355 -29.58 -14.70 -0.69
CA LEU A 355 -29.91 -15.67 -1.73
C LEU A 355 -30.33 -15.00 -3.04
N THR A 356 -31.21 -14.00 -2.97
CA THR A 356 -31.81 -13.37 -4.16
C THR A 356 -31.00 -12.22 -4.73
N LYS A 357 -30.14 -11.55 -3.95
CA LYS A 357 -29.41 -10.34 -4.38
C LYS A 357 -27.90 -10.51 -4.49
N CYS A 358 -27.32 -11.49 -3.80
CA CYS A 358 -25.87 -11.75 -3.85
C CYS A 358 -25.54 -13.03 -4.63
N TRP A 359 -26.40 -14.04 -4.56
CA TRP A 359 -26.19 -15.37 -5.11
C TRP A 359 -26.93 -15.77 -6.41
N PRO A 360 -27.62 -14.89 -7.16
CA PRO A 360 -28.03 -15.21 -8.53
C PRO A 360 -26.92 -15.80 -9.39
N GLU A 361 -27.30 -16.74 -10.27
CA GLU A 361 -26.39 -17.43 -11.19
C GLU A 361 -25.71 -16.42 -12.14
N LYS A 362 -26.51 -15.58 -12.80
CA LYS A 362 -26.02 -14.50 -13.66
C LYS A 362 -25.54 -13.33 -12.81
N TYR A 363 -24.38 -12.79 -13.13
CA TYR A 363 -23.78 -11.71 -12.33
C TYR A 363 -24.52 -10.37 -12.51
N GLU A 364 -25.23 -10.20 -13.63
CA GLU A 364 -26.08 -9.04 -13.93
C GLU A 364 -27.28 -8.93 -12.99
N ASP A 365 -27.79 -10.07 -12.51
CA ASP A 365 -28.94 -10.14 -11.62
C ASP A 365 -28.57 -9.84 -10.15
N ARG A 366 -27.28 -9.82 -9.82
CA ARG A 366 -26.79 -9.48 -8.48
C ARG A 366 -26.87 -7.97 -8.26
N LEU A 367 -27.19 -7.50 -7.06
CA LEU A 367 -27.19 -6.07 -6.75
C LEU A 367 -25.77 -5.49 -6.65
N PRO A 368 -25.53 -4.22 -6.98
CA PRO A 368 -24.24 -3.59 -6.71
C PRO A 368 -24.06 -3.37 -5.19
N MET A 369 -22.80 -3.38 -4.71
CA MET A 369 -22.52 -3.25 -3.27
C MET A 369 -23.08 -1.98 -2.63
N LYS A 370 -23.19 -0.88 -3.39
CA LYS A 370 -23.82 0.36 -2.93
C LYS A 370 -25.27 0.15 -2.47
N ASP A 371 -26.04 -0.67 -3.19
CA ASP A 371 -27.45 -0.91 -2.86
C ASP A 371 -27.61 -2.00 -1.81
N ILE A 372 -26.71 -3.00 -1.79
CA ILE A 372 -26.58 -3.96 -0.70
C ILE A 372 -26.28 -3.23 0.63
N CYS A 373 -25.32 -2.31 0.64
CA CYS A 373 -24.96 -1.51 1.81
C CYS A 373 -26.16 -0.69 2.33
N LYS A 374 -26.92 -0.03 1.45
CA LYS A 374 -28.14 0.70 1.83
C LYS A 374 -29.17 -0.22 2.49
N TRP A 375 -29.43 -1.39 1.89
CA TRP A 375 -30.37 -2.35 2.46
C TRP A 375 -29.90 -2.87 3.81
N MET A 376 -28.63 -3.27 3.92
CA MET A 376 -28.02 -3.73 5.17
C MET A 376 -28.14 -2.68 6.29
N LYS A 377 -27.89 -1.40 5.97
CA LYS A 377 -28.04 -0.30 6.93
C LYS A 377 -29.46 -0.21 7.48
N SER A 378 -30.46 -0.28 6.62
CA SER A 378 -31.87 -0.23 7.02
C SER A 378 -32.27 -1.45 7.84
N SER A 379 -31.84 -2.65 7.43
CA SER A 379 -32.11 -3.92 8.13
C SER A 379 -31.48 -3.94 9.53
N VAL A 380 -30.23 -3.50 9.68
CA VAL A 380 -29.56 -3.41 10.99
C VAL A 380 -30.30 -2.46 11.92
N LYS A 381 -30.69 -1.26 11.43
CA LYS A 381 -31.46 -0.30 12.23
C LYS A 381 -32.83 -0.83 12.66
N ALA A 382 -33.55 -1.48 11.76
CA ALA A 382 -34.87 -2.05 12.06
C ALA A 382 -34.80 -3.13 13.16
N GLN A 383 -33.66 -3.81 13.26
CA GLN A 383 -33.39 -4.82 14.30
C GLN A 383 -32.73 -4.23 15.57
N GLY A 384 -32.63 -2.90 15.68
CA GLY A 384 -32.06 -2.21 16.85
C GLY A 384 -30.53 -2.20 16.94
N GLY A 385 -29.82 -2.54 15.86
CA GLY A 385 -28.36 -2.53 15.80
C GLY A 385 -27.76 -1.16 15.51
N ASP A 386 -26.47 -1.02 15.83
CA ASP A 386 -25.70 0.21 15.60
C ASP A 386 -25.03 0.22 14.21
N THR A 387 -25.42 1.19 13.39
CA THR A 387 -24.79 1.42 12.07
C THR A 387 -23.54 2.31 12.13
N GLY A 388 -23.06 2.64 13.34
CA GLY A 388 -21.91 3.49 13.59
C GLY A 388 -22.13 4.94 13.14
N PRO A 389 -21.08 5.78 13.21
CA PRO A 389 -21.11 7.11 12.60
C PRO A 389 -21.28 6.90 11.09
N GLY A 390 -22.43 7.31 10.55
CA GLY A 390 -22.74 7.16 9.13
C GLY A 390 -21.55 7.58 8.26
N GLY A 391 -21.18 6.73 7.30
CA GLY A 391 -19.91 6.69 6.54
C GLY A 391 -19.53 7.92 5.71
N MET A 392 -19.67 9.12 6.25
CA MET A 392 -19.07 10.33 5.72
C MET A 392 -18.41 11.05 6.88
N MET A 393 -17.14 10.72 7.17
CA MET A 393 -16.29 11.66 7.91
C MET A 393 -16.13 12.92 7.05
N SER A 394 -17.08 13.83 7.22
CA SER A 394 -16.92 15.24 6.96
C SER A 394 -15.82 15.74 7.91
N LYS A 395 -14.71 16.20 7.35
CA LYS A 395 -13.77 17.19 7.92
C LYS A 395 -13.19 16.98 9.33
N PHE A 396 -13.27 15.80 9.94
CA PHE A 396 -12.43 15.44 11.09
C PHE A 396 -11.06 14.85 10.70
N GLY A 397 -10.60 15.14 9.48
CA GLY A 397 -9.19 15.29 9.19
C GLY A 397 -8.61 16.48 9.98
N LYS A 398 -8.61 16.39 11.32
CA LYS A 398 -7.65 17.14 12.13
C LYS A 398 -6.31 16.80 11.52
N LYS A 399 -5.67 17.82 10.92
CA LYS A 399 -4.32 17.76 10.38
C LYS A 399 -3.48 16.89 11.30
N ILE A 400 -3.13 15.69 10.85
CA ILE A 400 -2.05 14.90 11.44
C ILE A 400 -0.83 15.81 11.32
N LYS A 401 -0.50 16.50 12.42
CA LYS A 401 0.66 17.38 12.48
C LYS A 401 1.86 16.47 12.62
N ARG A 402 2.66 16.33 11.56
CA ARG A 402 4.03 15.83 11.69
C ARG A 402 4.78 16.79 12.62
N SER A 403 5.47 16.25 13.62
CA SER A 403 6.45 17.01 14.38
C SER A 403 7.59 17.36 13.43
N ASN A 404 7.80 18.65 13.14
CA ASN A 404 9.03 19.08 12.49
C ASN A 404 10.16 18.90 13.51
N SER A 405 11.06 17.95 13.25
CA SER A 405 12.32 17.82 13.96
C SER A 405 13.07 19.16 13.85
N ARG A 406 13.20 19.85 14.98
CA ARG A 406 14.00 21.07 15.11
C ARG A 406 15.44 20.74 14.77
N GLU A 407 16.02 21.48 13.84
CA GLU A 407 17.46 21.52 13.59
C GLU A 407 18.20 21.70 14.91
N SER A 408 18.96 20.68 15.30
CA SER A 408 19.94 20.75 16.36
C SER A 408 21.04 21.72 15.92
N LYS A 409 20.96 22.98 16.39
CA LYS A 409 22.09 23.91 16.38
C LYS A 409 23.21 23.31 17.22
N SER A 410 24.19 22.67 16.59
CA SER A 410 25.48 22.40 17.22
C SER A 410 26.25 23.72 17.31
N LYS A 411 26.14 24.35 18.49
CA LYS A 411 27.15 25.28 19.00
C LYS A 411 28.25 24.47 19.69
N SER A 412 29.44 25.06 19.73
CA SER A 412 30.68 24.60 20.39
C SER A 412 31.57 23.79 19.47
N SER A 413 32.86 24.07 19.30
CA SER A 413 33.73 25.18 19.69
C SER A 413 35.04 24.89 18.96
N THR A 414 35.64 25.88 18.29
CA THR A 414 37.03 25.75 17.87
C THR A 414 37.77 27.01 18.26
N MET A 415 38.84 26.76 19.00
CA MET A 415 39.64 27.71 19.73
C MET A 415 40.30 28.75 18.83
N THR A 416 40.39 29.94 19.41
CA THR A 416 41.30 31.02 19.12
C THR A 416 42.72 30.53 18.83
N ALA A 417 43.20 30.76 17.61
CA ALA A 417 44.62 30.90 17.31
C ALA A 417 44.86 32.33 16.84
N ALA A 418 45.20 33.19 17.80
CA ALA A 418 45.87 34.44 17.54
C ALA A 418 47.32 34.12 17.19
N HIS A 419 47.81 34.52 16.02
CA HIS A 419 49.21 34.88 15.77
C HIS A 419 49.21 35.97 14.71
N GLY A 420 49.68 37.14 15.10
CA GLY A 420 49.85 38.29 14.24
C GLY A 420 51.09 38.16 13.36
N HIS A 421 50.97 38.72 12.16
CA HIS A 421 52.01 39.33 11.35
C HIS A 421 51.23 40.26 10.40
N ASP A 422 51.27 41.57 10.61
CA ASP A 422 52.29 42.50 10.14
C ASP A 422 52.00 42.99 8.70
N GLN A 423 52.12 44.32 8.55
CA GLN A 423 52.28 45.13 7.33
C GLN A 423 51.06 45.51 6.48
N GLY A 424 50.90 46.83 6.33
CA GLY A 424 50.02 47.53 5.40
C GLY A 424 49.89 49.01 5.76
N ALA A 425 50.97 49.78 5.62
CA ALA A 425 51.10 50.85 4.61
C ALA A 425 50.07 51.97 4.77
N MET A 426 50.43 53.07 5.44
CA MET A 426 50.87 54.33 4.78
C MET A 426 49.95 54.79 3.63
N THR A 427 49.14 55.80 3.93
CA THR A 427 48.54 56.69 2.92
C THR A 427 48.77 58.15 3.29
N ALA A 428 49.52 58.83 2.40
CA ALA A 428 49.55 60.25 1.98
C ALA A 428 49.06 61.30 2.98
N ILE A 429 49.88 62.22 3.51
CA ILE A 429 50.63 63.35 2.89
C ILE A 429 49.78 64.27 2.00
N GLU A 430 49.57 65.46 2.55
CA GLU A 430 49.15 66.72 1.97
C GLU A 430 50.14 67.23 0.90
N LYS A 431 49.62 67.55 -0.29
CA LYS A 431 49.77 68.83 -1.01
C LYS A 431 49.10 68.75 -2.38
#